data_AF-A0A7C8MBI5-F1
#
_entry.id   AF-A0A7C8MBI5-F1
#
_cell.length_a   1.000
_cell.length_b   1.000
_cell.length_c   1.000
_cell.angle_alpha   90.00
_cell.angle_beta   90.00
_cell.angle_gamma   90.00
#
_symmetry.space_group_name_H-M   'P 1'
#
loop_
_entity.id
_entity.type
_entity.pdbx_description
1 polymer ?
#
loop_
_entity_poly.entity_id
_entity_poly.type
_entity_poly.pdbx_seq_one_letter_code
_entity_poly.pdbx_strand_id
1 'polypeptide(L)' 'MQFSTIFAAVVSMAALAFAAPIANDEVASRQNHGMCVKGTAGTVEQIPNC' A
#
# COMPACT_ATOMS: atom_id res chain seq x y z
N MET A 1 0.99 -20.60 28.38
CA MET A 1 1.77 -20.70 27.13
C MET A 1 0.98 -20.25 25.90
N GLN A 2 -0.28 -20.71 25.69
CA GLN A 2 -1.11 -20.24 24.56
C GLN A 2 -1.55 -18.77 24.62
N PHE A 3 -1.82 -18.25 25.81
CA PHE A 3 -2.35 -16.89 25.95
C PHE A 3 -1.32 -15.82 25.55
N SER A 4 -0.06 -16.01 25.96
CA SER A 4 1.08 -15.16 25.62
C SER A 4 1.40 -15.15 24.13
N THR A 5 1.23 -16.27 23.43
CA THR A 5 1.46 -16.35 21.97
C THR A 5 0.38 -15.62 21.17
N ILE A 6 -0.88 -15.69 21.61
CA ILE A 6 -1.97 -14.95 20.97
C ILE A 6 -1.74 -13.44 21.14
N PHE A 7 -1.38 -13.02 22.36
CA PHE A 7 -1.10 -11.61 22.63
C PHE A 7 0.05 -11.07 21.78
N ALA A 8 1.15 -11.83 21.66
CA ALA A 8 2.28 -11.46 20.82
C ALA A 8 1.90 -11.35 19.33
N ALA A 9 1.07 -12.27 18.82
CA ALA A 9 0.61 -12.24 17.44
C ALA A 9 -0.27 -11.01 17.15
N VAL A 10 -1.22 -10.70 18.05
CA VAL A 10 -2.11 -9.56 17.91
C VAL A 10 -1.34 -8.23 17.98
N VAL A 11 -0.43 -8.09 18.94
CA VAL A 11 0.41 -6.88 19.08
C VAL A 11 1.33 -6.70 17.87
N SER A 12 1.90 -7.78 17.34
CA SER A 12 2.74 -7.73 16.15
C SER A 12 1.93 -7.32 14.90
N MET A 13 0.73 -7.87 14.70
CA MET A 13 -0.13 -7.47 13.59
C MET A 13 -0.66 -6.04 13.71
N ALA A 14 -0.92 -5.56 14.94
CA ALA A 14 -1.30 -4.17 15.17
C ALA A 14 -0.19 -3.21 14.69
N ALA A 15 1.09 -3.54 14.91
CA ALA A 15 2.20 -2.73 14.41
C ALA A 15 2.23 -2.65 12.87
N LEU A 16 1.87 -3.72 12.17
CA LEU A 16 1.76 -3.70 10.70
C LEU A 16 0.59 -2.84 10.21
N ALA A 17 -0.51 -2.75 10.97
CA ALA A 17 -1.65 -1.91 10.61
C ALA A 17 -1.32 -0.40 10.67
N PHE A 18 -0.43 0.02 11.57
CA PHE A 18 0.02 1.42 11.65
C PHE A 18 1.16 1.76 10.69
N ALA A 19 1.99 0.77 10.33
CA ALA A 19 3.10 0.93 9.39
C ALA A 19 2.72 0.70 7.92
N ALA A 20 1.53 0.15 7.65
CA ALA A 20 1.04 0.00 6.30
C ALA A 20 0.93 1.38 5.63
N PRO A 21 1.34 1.52 4.36
CA PRO A 21 1.09 2.74 3.61
C PRO A 21 -0.41 3.03 3.66
N ILE A 22 -0.79 4.12 4.32
CA ILE A 22 -2.14 4.66 4.22
C ILE A 22 -2.42 4.88 2.73
N ALA A 23 -3.57 4.38 2.27
CA ALA A 23 -4.09 4.69 0.95
C ALA A 23 -4.38 6.20 0.90
N ASN A 24 -3.33 6.97 0.59
CA ASN A 24 -3.37 8.38 0.26
C ASN A 24 -3.38 8.47 -1.26
N ASP A 25 -4.13 9.42 -1.82
CA ASP A 25 -4.24 9.67 -3.26
C ASP A 25 -2.84 9.83 -3.91
N GLU A 26 -1.89 10.42 -3.18
CA GLU A 26 -0.49 10.53 -3.62
C GLU A 26 0.22 9.18 -3.73
N VAL A 27 -0.06 8.24 -2.82
CA VAL A 27 0.51 6.88 -2.86
C VAL A 27 -0.17 6.10 -3.98
N ALA A 28 -1.49 6.19 -4.11
CA ALA A 28 -2.26 5.54 -5.17
C ALA A 28 -1.76 5.93 -6.57
N SER A 29 -1.45 7.21 -6.81
CA SER A 29 -0.90 7.71 -8.07
C SER A 29 0.49 7.17 -8.44
N ARG A 30 1.20 6.56 -7.48
CA ARG A 30 2.55 6.01 -7.65
C ARG A 30 2.56 4.47 -7.68
N GLN A 31 1.44 3.82 -7.36
CA GLN A 31 1.30 2.36 -7.43
C GLN A 31 0.94 1.89 -8.85
N ASN A 32 1.50 2.51 -9.88
CA ASN A 32 1.18 2.21 -11.28
C ASN A 32 1.84 0.89 -11.78
N HIS A 33 2.38 0.09 -10.87
CA HIS A 33 3.04 -1.17 -11.20
C HIS A 33 2.03 -2.15 -11.81
N GLY A 34 2.29 -2.60 -13.04
CA GLY A 34 1.42 -3.51 -13.79
C GLY A 34 0.31 -2.83 -14.60
N MET A 35 0.26 -1.50 -14.62
CA MET A 35 -0.72 -0.70 -15.37
C MET A 35 -0.03 0.00 -16.53
N CYS A 36 -0.71 0.23 -17.67
CA CYS A 36 -0.13 1.13 -18.67
C CYS A 36 -0.14 2.55 -18.14
N VAL A 37 0.95 3.23 -18.43
CA VAL A 37 1.15 4.62 -18.06
C VAL A 37 1.69 5.39 -19.26
N LYS A 38 1.34 6.67 -19.32
CA LYS A 38 1.94 7.63 -20.25
C LYS A 38 2.60 8.77 -19.49
N GLY A 39 3.72 9.25 -20.02
CA GLY A 39 4.34 10.49 -19.55
C GLY A 39 3.68 11.70 -20.21
N THR A 40 3.23 12.68 -19.43
CA THR A 40 2.68 13.94 -19.92
C THR A 40 3.34 15.09 -19.18
N ALA A 41 4.10 15.95 -19.86
CA ALA A 41 4.66 17.21 -19.32
C ALA A 41 5.11 17.18 -17.84
N GLY A 42 5.95 16.21 -17.45
CA GLY A 42 6.49 16.09 -16.09
C GLY A 42 5.63 15.28 -15.11
N THR A 43 4.48 14.76 -15.53
CA THR A 43 3.63 13.84 -14.76
C THR A 43 3.51 12.48 -15.44
N VAL A 44 3.18 11.45 -14.65
CA VAL A 44 2.87 10.10 -15.13
C VAL A 44 1.38 9.88 -14.91
N GLU A 45 0.65 9.61 -15.99
CA GLU A 45 -0.80 9.37 -15.95
C GLU A 45 -1.08 7.89 -16.27
N GLN A 46 -1.95 7.26 -15.47
CA GLN A 46 -2.40 5.89 -15.70
C GLN A 46 -3.40 5.83 -16.86
N ILE A 47 -3.23 4.86 -17.75
CA ILE A 47 -4.18 4.56 -18.83
C ILE A 47 -5.03 3.36 -18.37
N PRO A 48 -6.31 3.57 -18.03
CA PRO A 48 -7.19 2.47 -17.65
C PRO A 48 -7.50 1.58 -18.87
N ASN A 49 -7.44 0.26 -18.69
CA ASN A 49 -7.83 -0.77 -19.68
C ASN A 49 -7.06 -0.76 -21.01
N CYS A 50 -5.77 -0.46 -20.93
CA CYS A 50 -4.85 -1.16 -21.82
C CYS A 50 -4.68 -2.62 -21.32
#